data_AF-C4GJY1-F1
#
_entry.id   AF-C4GJY1-F1
#
_cell.length_a   1.000
_cell.length_b   1.000
_cell.length_c   1.000
_cell.angle_alpha   90.00
_cell.angle_beta   90.00
_cell.angle_gamma   90.00
#
_symmetry.space_group_name_H-M   'P 1'
#
loop_
_entity.id
_entity.type
_entity.pdbx_description
1 polymer ?
#
loop_
_entity_poly.entity_id
_entity_poly.type
_entity_poly.pdbx_seq_one_letter_code
_entity_poly.pdbx_strand_id
1 'polypeptide(L)'
;MFGALILLIFGKLQDTFQETSRTWQWALAYGVIAFLLGGGTSLLGMIIGGVITGLYAWGYFKLLRNLADNLMLWLLVFLVGPVFPLVLTFMLLSAAEKAA
;
A
#
# COMPACT_ATOMS: atom_id res chain seq x y z
N MET A 1 9.02 4.65 -5.02
CA MET A 1 8.21 5.88 -5.22
C MET A 1 6.96 5.63 -6.07
N PHE A 2 7.04 4.92 -7.21
CA PHE A 2 5.88 4.65 -8.06
C PHE A 2 4.72 3.92 -7.34
N GLY A 3 5.02 2.89 -6.54
CA GLY A 3 3.99 2.20 -5.74
C GLY A 3 3.25 3.11 -4.75
N ALA A 4 3.96 4.05 -4.11
CA ALA A 4 3.34 5.01 -3.19
C ALA A 4 2.33 5.94 -3.89
N LEU A 5 2.62 6.36 -5.13
CA LEU A 5 1.70 7.16 -5.94
C LEU A 5 0.45 6.35 -6.31
N ILE A 6 0.61 5.09 -6.71
CA ILE A 6 -0.53 4.21 -7.01
C ILE A 6 -1.38 4.00 -5.75
N LEU A 7 -0.77 3.82 -4.59
CA LEU A 7 -1.47 3.67 -3.32
C LEU A 7 -2.31 4.92 -2.99
N LEU A 8 -1.79 6.13 -3.22
CA LEU A 8 -2.53 7.39 -3.07
C LEU A 8 -3.69 7.48 -4.06
N ILE A 9 -3.45 7.20 -5.34
CA ILE A 9 -4.49 7.22 -6.37
C ILE A 9 -5.62 6.26 -5.99
N PHE A 10 -5.28 5.02 -5.62
CA PHE A 10 -6.27 4.03 -5.21
C PHE A 10 -6.99 4.44 -3.95
N GLY A 11 -6.26 4.99 -2.96
CA GLY A 11 -6.81 5.53 -1.73
C GLY A 11 -7.88 6.60 -1.97
N LYS A 12 -7.71 7.43 -3.01
CA LYS A 12 -8.73 8.42 -3.40
C LYS A 12 -9.85 7.83 -4.24
N LEU A 13 -9.53 6.99 -5.24
CA LEU A 13 -10.53 6.41 -6.14
C LEU A 13 -11.50 5.48 -5.40
N GLN A 14 -11.01 4.74 -4.40
CA GLN A 14 -11.86 3.84 -3.63
C GLN A 14 -12.98 4.56 -2.88
N ASP A 15 -12.85 5.87 -2.63
CA ASP A 15 -13.86 6.71 -1.98
C ASP A 15 -14.95 7.14 -2.97
N THR A 16 -14.59 7.36 -4.23
CA THR A 16 -15.56 7.62 -5.30
C THR A 16 -16.42 6.41 -5.63
N PHE A 17 -15.86 5.20 -5.48
CA PHE A 17 -16.52 3.94 -5.83
C PHE A 17 -16.96 3.12 -4.61
N GLN A 18 -17.22 3.74 -3.45
CA GLN A 18 -17.55 3.00 -2.22
C GLN A 18 -18.81 2.14 -2.36
N GLU A 19 -19.81 2.62 -3.10
CA GLU A 19 -21.09 1.92 -3.33
C GLU A 19 -20.94 0.70 -4.26
N THR A 20 -19.98 0.73 -5.18
CA THR A 20 -19.81 -0.29 -6.23
C THR A 20 -18.63 -1.21 -6.00
N SER A 21 -17.72 -0.86 -5.09
CA SER A 21 -16.48 -1.59 -4.86
C SER A 21 -16.08 -1.66 -3.39
N ARG A 22 -15.56 -2.82 -2.99
CA ARG A 22 -15.08 -3.07 -1.63
C ARG A 22 -13.60 -2.73 -1.51
N THR A 23 -13.17 -2.32 -0.32
CA THR A 23 -11.75 -1.99 -0.03
C THR A 23 -10.78 -3.11 -0.41
N TRP A 24 -11.19 -4.36 -0.23
CA TRP A 24 -10.35 -5.51 -0.55
C TRP A 24 -10.09 -5.66 -2.06
N GLN A 25 -10.99 -5.19 -2.93
CA GLN A 25 -10.80 -5.26 -4.38
C GLN A 25 -9.67 -4.32 -4.82
N TRP A 26 -9.64 -3.10 -4.27
CA TRP A 26 -8.56 -2.14 -4.48
C TRP A 26 -7.23 -2.64 -3.92
N ALA A 27 -7.27 -3.26 -2.74
CA ALA A 27 -6.07 -3.84 -2.11
C ALA A 27 -5.52 -5.03 -2.90
N LEU A 28 -6.39 -5.88 -3.44
CA LEU A 28 -6.00 -7.00 -4.30
C LEU A 28 -5.36 -6.48 -5.59
N ALA A 29 -5.98 -5.50 -6.25
CA ALA A 29 -5.41 -4.87 -7.44
C ALA A 29 -4.02 -4.27 -7.14
N TYR A 30 -3.87 -3.57 -6.01
CA TYR A 30 -2.58 -3.04 -5.59
C TYR A 30 -1.54 -4.13 -5.29
N GLY A 31 -1.94 -5.22 -4.63
CA GLY A 31 -1.08 -6.37 -4.37
C GLY A 31 -0.60 -7.06 -5.65
N VAL A 32 -1.47 -7.19 -6.66
CA VAL A 32 -1.09 -7.69 -7.99
C VAL A 32 -0.09 -6.76 -8.67
N ILE A 33 -0.32 -5.45 -8.64
CA ILE A 33 0.63 -4.47 -9.17
C ILE A 33 1.99 -4.59 -8.46
N ALA A 34 2.00 -4.69 -7.12
CA ALA A 34 3.22 -4.86 -6.35
C ALA A 34 3.96 -6.16 -6.71
N PHE A 35 3.24 -7.26 -6.91
CA PHE A 35 3.79 -8.52 -7.41
C PHE A 35 4.47 -8.34 -8.77
N LEU A 36 3.79 -7.70 -9.73
CA LEU A 36 4.31 -7.48 -11.09
C LEU A 36 5.53 -6.53 -11.10
N LEU A 37 5.53 -5.52 -10.22
CA LEU A 37 6.64 -4.57 -10.08
C LEU A 37 7.82 -5.13 -9.28
N GLY A 38 7.65 -6.26 -8.59
CA GLY A 38 8.70 -6.94 -7.82
C GLY A 38 9.75 -7.65 -8.66
N GLY A 39 9.84 -7.40 -9.97
CA GLY A 39 10.82 -8.02 -10.85
C GLY A 39 12.26 -7.88 -10.31
N GLY A 40 13.03 -8.97 -10.33
CA GLY A 40 14.40 -9.03 -9.82
C GLY A 40 14.60 -9.86 -8.55
N THR A 41 13.52 -10.37 -7.93
CA THR A 41 13.56 -11.36 -6.84
C THR A 41 13.09 -12.74 -7.33
N SER A 42 13.26 -13.80 -6.52
CA SER A 42 12.65 -15.10 -6.79
C SER A 42 11.12 -15.01 -6.88
N LEU A 43 10.49 -15.93 -7.61
CA LEU A 43 9.03 -16.00 -7.72
C LEU A 43 8.36 -16.06 -6.33
N LEU A 44 8.92 -16.84 -5.42
CA LEU A 44 8.43 -16.92 -4.05
C LEU A 44 8.53 -15.58 -3.33
N GLY A 45 9.65 -14.85 -3.49
CA GLY A 45 9.82 -13.50 -2.93
C GLY A 45 8.83 -12.49 -3.51
N MET A 46 8.52 -12.59 -4.81
CA MET A 46 7.49 -11.75 -5.45
C MET A 46 6.11 -12.02 -4.87
N ILE A 47 5.74 -13.31 -4.70
CA ILE A 47 4.45 -13.71 -4.11
C ILE A 47 4.33 -13.16 -2.68
N ILE A 48 5.34 -13.39 -1.85
CA ILE A 48 5.36 -12.90 -0.46
C ILE A 48 5.26 -11.37 -0.43
N GLY A 49 6.07 -10.68 -1.23
CA GLY A 49 6.05 -9.22 -1.33
C GLY A 49 4.68 -8.67 -1.75
N GLY A 50 4.05 -9.28 -2.77
CA GLY A 50 2.72 -8.91 -3.23
C GLY A 50 1.64 -9.12 -2.16
N VAL A 51 1.67 -10.24 -1.44
CA VAL A 51 0.71 -10.53 -0.35
C VAL A 51 0.87 -9.55 0.81
N ILE A 52 2.09 -9.32 1.29
CA ILE A 52 2.36 -8.37 2.38
C ILE A 52 1.86 -6.97 1.97
N THR A 53 2.21 -6.54 0.77
CA THR A 53 1.86 -5.22 0.25
C THR A 53 0.34 -5.07 0.04
N GLY A 54 -0.33 -6.12 -0.43
CA GLY A 54 -1.79 -6.16 -0.56
C GLY A 54 -2.51 -6.10 0.77
N LEU A 55 -2.05 -6.86 1.78
CA LEU A 55 -2.62 -6.81 3.14
C LEU A 55 -2.42 -5.43 3.78
N TYR A 56 -1.24 -4.84 3.61
CA TYR A 56 -0.98 -3.47 4.05
C TYR A 56 -1.96 -2.48 3.41
N ALA A 57 -2.09 -2.53 2.09
CA ALA A 57 -3.01 -1.66 1.35
C ALA A 57 -4.45 -1.87 1.79
N TRP A 58 -4.86 -3.09 2.10
CA TRP A 58 -6.20 -3.37 2.59
C TRP A 58 -6.50 -2.68 3.92
N GLY A 59 -5.59 -2.80 4.89
CA GLY A 59 -5.71 -2.12 6.18
C GLY A 59 -5.75 -0.60 6.02
N TYR A 60 -4.82 -0.07 5.21
CA TYR A 60 -4.75 1.35 4.88
C TYR A 60 -6.04 1.87 4.24
N PHE A 61 -6.56 1.19 3.22
CA PHE A 61 -7.78 1.57 2.52
C PHE A 61 -9.01 1.49 3.42
N LYS A 62 -9.09 0.45 4.26
CA LYS A 62 -10.17 0.32 5.25
C LYS A 62 -10.14 1.45 6.27
N LEU A 63 -8.96 1.85 6.73
CA LEU A 63 -8.81 2.99 7.64
C LEU A 63 -9.27 4.29 6.99
N LEU A 64 -8.89 4.54 5.73
CA LEU A 64 -9.36 5.72 4.98
C LEU A 64 -10.89 5.77 4.89
N ARG A 65 -11.54 4.65 4.56
CA ARG A 65 -13.01 4.61 4.48
C ARG A 65 -13.68 4.88 5.83
N ASN A 66 -13.11 4.37 6.91
CA ASN A 66 -13.62 4.61 8.26
C ASN A 66 -13.46 6.08 8.71
N LEU A 67 -12.58 6.84 8.06
CA LEU A 67 -12.31 8.24 8.36
C LEU A 67 -12.90 9.19 7.32
N ALA A 68 -13.76 8.70 6.40
CA ALA A 68 -14.34 9.51 5.33
C ALA A 68 -15.12 10.73 5.86
N ASP A 69 -15.73 10.61 7.04
CA ASP A 69 -16.47 11.71 7.68
C ASP A 69 -15.58 12.74 8.40
N ASN A 70 -14.29 12.45 8.59
CA ASN A 70 -13.34 13.36 9.24
C ASN A 70 -12.19 13.71 8.28
N LEU A 71 -12.36 14.81 7.55
CA LEU A 71 -11.42 15.26 6.52
C LEU A 71 -9.99 15.43 7.04
N MET A 72 -9.79 15.97 8.25
CA MET A 72 -8.44 16.18 8.79
C MET A 72 -7.73 14.86 9.07
N LEU A 73 -8.40 13.92 9.73
CA LEU A 73 -7.82 12.60 9.99
C LEU A 73 -7.63 11.82 8.70
N TRP A 74 -8.58 11.93 7.76
CA TRP A 74 -8.47 11.33 6.44
C TRP A 74 -7.23 11.83 5.71
N LEU A 75 -7.00 13.16 5.64
CA LEU A 75 -5.83 13.76 4.98
C LEU A 75 -4.51 13.32 5.65
N LEU A 76 -4.49 13.28 6.98
CA LEU A 76 -3.32 12.81 7.72
C LEU A 76 -2.99 11.36 7.36
N VAL A 77 -3.97 10.46 7.43
CA VAL A 77 -3.77 9.06 7.06
C VAL A 77 -3.40 8.94 5.58
N PHE A 78 -4.08 9.67 4.71
CA PHE A 78 -3.86 9.65 3.26
C PHE A 78 -2.41 10.00 2.90
N LEU A 79 -1.85 11.04 3.50
CA LEU A 79 -0.49 11.50 3.19
C LEU A 79 0.59 10.66 3.90
N VAL A 80 0.33 10.20 5.13
CA VAL A 80 1.32 9.45 5.93
C VAL A 80 1.35 7.96 5.58
N GLY A 81 0.23 7.38 5.15
CA GLY A 81 0.14 5.95 4.83
C GLY A 81 1.19 5.46 3.83
N PRO A 82 1.47 6.15 2.71
CA PRO A 82 2.53 5.73 1.79
C PRO A 82 3.95 5.91 2.35
N VAL A 83 4.14 6.73 3.38
CA VAL A 83 5.46 6.98 4.00
C VAL A 83 5.93 5.77 4.79
N PHE A 84 5.03 5.07 5.47
CA PHE A 84 5.41 3.91 6.32
C PHE A 84 6.14 2.80 5.54
N PRO A 85 5.62 2.29 4.39
CA PRO A 85 6.34 1.29 3.60
C PRO A 85 7.68 1.78 3.07
N LEU A 86 7.80 3.08 2.75
CA LEU A 86 9.06 3.68 2.28
C LEU A 86 10.11 3.66 3.40
N VAL A 87 9.74 4.14 4.59
CA VAL A 87 10.63 4.16 5.76
C VAL A 87 11.05 2.74 6.14
N LEU A 88 10.11 1.80 6.16
CA LEU A 88 10.41 0.40 6.47
C LEU A 88 11.40 -0.19 5.45
N THR A 89 11.21 0.08 4.16
CA THR A 89 12.12 -0.37 3.11
C THR A 89 13.53 0.18 3.33
N PHE A 90 13.67 1.48 3.60
CA PHE A 90 14.97 2.08 3.87
C PHE A 90 15.63 1.50 5.13
N MET A 91 14.89 1.31 6.21
CA MET A 91 15.42 0.69 7.44
C MET A 91 15.93 -0.72 7.21
N LEU A 92 15.17 -1.53 6.45
CA LEU A 92 15.57 -2.91 6.13
C LEU A 92 16.81 -2.95 5.24
N LEU A 93 16.89 -2.06 4.24
CA LEU A 93 18.08 -1.94 3.39
C LEU A 93 19.32 -1.54 4.20
N SER A 94 19.20 -0.51 5.05
CA SER A 94 20.31 -0.10 5.92
C SER A 94 20.70 -1.17 6.94
N ALA A 95 19.76 -1.98 7.42
CA ALA A 95 20.06 -3.10 8.29
C ALA A 95 20.79 -4.24 7.55
N ALA A 96 20.38 -4.52 6.30
CA ALA A 96 21.05 -5.50 5.45
C ALA A 96 22.49 -5.09 5.10
N GLU A 97 22.73 -3.80 4.79
CA GLU A 97 24.07 -3.26 4.55
C GLU A 97 25.00 -3.41 5.75
N LYS A 98 24.49 -3.26 6.98
CA LYS A 98 25.28 -3.43 8.21
C LYS A 98 25.59 -4.89 8.53
N ALA A 99 24.87 -5.83 7.94
CA ALA A 99 25.02 -7.26 8.19
C ALA A 99 25.90 -7.98 7.14
N ALA A 100 26.26 -7.28 6.06
CA ALA A 100 27.17 -7.75 5.01
C ALA A 100 28.61 -7.34 5.30
#